data_AF-A0A926H2S9-F1
#
_entry.id   AF-A0A926H2S9-F1
#
_cell.length_a   1.000
_cell.length_b   1.000
_cell.length_c   1.000
_cell.angle_alpha   90.00
_cell.angle_beta   90.00
_cell.angle_gamma   90.00
#
_symmetry.space_group_name_H-M   'P 1'
#
loop_
_entity.id
_entity.type
_entity.pdbx_description
1 polymer ?
#
loop_
_entity_poly.entity_id
_entity_poly.type
_entity_poly.pdbx_seq_one_letter_code
_entity_poly.pdbx_strand_id
1 'polypeptide(L)'
;MSAPARIAGSLRRTARAVAFTMRHTRNRVDVLRALIHSSDQATVELRDGTSITAPELRTLIPLLTEVFVNREYEHGDVRVEPNDVVVDIGAHVGVFALYAASHGAARIIAYEPSPVNATLFAHNMKRNSIANVQLVHAAVGDRLGSTTLGLQKWSVGNIVFDNIGLEPSENTVDVSMITLAEIFVNHNLERINFLKMDCEGSEGAVLTAATEALQRVDRIAMEYHDNWSRLEHDAIARLLTKAGFMVDVVPSRTPFIGMIYAKHASLTGGSR
;
A
#
# COMPACT_ATOMS: atom_id res chain seq x y z
N MET A 1 9.40 17.40 -20.58
CA MET A 1 10.27 16.27 -20.99
C MET A 1 10.32 16.17 -22.51
N SER A 2 11.50 15.94 -23.10
CA SER A 2 11.65 15.77 -24.56
C SER A 2 11.05 14.43 -25.04
N ALA A 3 10.53 14.40 -26.27
CA ALA A 3 9.97 13.19 -26.90
C ALA A 3 10.88 11.94 -26.82
N PRO A 4 12.21 12.03 -27.07
CA PRO A 4 13.11 10.88 -26.95
C PRO A 4 13.23 10.32 -25.51
N ALA A 5 13.18 11.17 -24.48
CA ALA A 5 13.21 10.71 -23.08
C ALA A 5 11.95 9.94 -22.69
N ARG A 6 10.78 10.34 -23.22
CA ARG A 6 9.50 9.63 -23.01
C ARG A 6 9.51 8.25 -23.69
N ILE A 7 10.05 8.16 -24.91
CA ILE A 7 10.14 6.90 -25.66
C ILE A 7 11.09 5.91 -24.96
N ALA A 8 12.27 6.36 -24.53
CA ALA A 8 13.23 5.53 -23.80
C ALA A 8 12.68 5.04 -22.45
N GLY A 9 11.94 5.89 -21.72
CA GLY A 9 11.26 5.51 -20.48
C GLY A 9 10.19 4.42 -20.69
N SER A 10 9.38 4.57 -21.74
CA SER A 10 8.35 3.57 -22.11
C SER A 10 8.95 2.21 -22.47
N LEU A 11 10.01 2.19 -23.29
CA LEU A 11 10.73 0.97 -23.66
C LEU A 11 11.30 0.22 -22.44
N ARG A 12 11.89 0.95 -21.49
CA ARG A 12 12.43 0.34 -20.25
C ARG A 12 11.34 -0.28 -19.37
N ARG A 13 10.19 0.41 -19.21
CA ARG A 13 9.05 -0.13 -18.44
C ARG A 13 8.51 -1.41 -19.07
N THR A 14 8.34 -1.41 -20.39
CA THR A 14 7.89 -2.60 -21.13
C THR A 14 8.88 -3.76 -21.00
N ALA A 15 10.20 -3.51 -21.13
CA ALA A 15 11.20 -4.56 -20.97
C ALA A 15 11.19 -5.19 -19.56
N ARG A 16 11.02 -4.37 -18.50
CA ARG A 16 10.87 -4.85 -17.12
C ARG A 16 9.60 -5.68 -16.96
N ALA A 17 8.47 -5.23 -17.50
CA ALA A 17 7.22 -5.95 -17.42
C ALA A 17 7.29 -7.33 -18.11
N VAL A 18 7.94 -7.41 -19.28
CA VAL A 18 8.21 -8.68 -19.98
C VAL A 18 9.12 -9.59 -19.15
N ALA A 19 10.21 -9.04 -18.59
CA ALA A 19 11.13 -9.81 -17.75
C ALA A 19 10.42 -10.36 -16.50
N PHE A 20 9.60 -9.55 -15.84
CA PHE A 20 8.76 -9.97 -14.72
C PHE A 20 7.84 -11.13 -15.15
N THR A 21 7.11 -10.94 -16.25
CA THR A 21 6.15 -11.92 -16.77
C THR A 21 6.81 -13.27 -17.02
N MET A 22 7.94 -13.28 -17.74
CA MET A 22 8.63 -14.54 -18.06
C MET A 22 9.16 -15.28 -16.83
N ARG A 23 9.60 -14.53 -15.81
CA ARG A 23 10.21 -15.09 -14.60
C ARG A 23 9.20 -15.51 -13.55
N HIS A 24 8.14 -14.72 -13.33
CA HIS A 24 7.32 -14.83 -12.14
C HIS A 24 5.88 -15.32 -12.39
N THR A 25 5.43 -15.44 -13.65
CA THR A 25 4.04 -15.81 -13.95
C THR A 25 3.88 -17.21 -14.57
N ARG A 26 2.73 -17.83 -14.28
CA ARG A 26 2.26 -19.10 -14.87
C ARG A 26 1.52 -18.84 -16.19
N ASN A 27 0.59 -17.89 -16.20
CA ASN A 27 -0.23 -17.52 -17.36
C ASN A 27 0.46 -16.52 -18.32
N ARG A 28 1.78 -16.68 -18.55
CA ARG A 28 2.61 -15.70 -19.27
C ARG A 28 2.13 -15.34 -20.67
N VAL A 29 1.52 -16.29 -21.40
CA VAL A 29 1.00 -16.03 -22.75
C VAL A 29 -0.14 -15.02 -22.71
N ASP A 30 -1.06 -15.16 -21.77
CA ASP A 30 -2.20 -14.26 -21.62
C ASP A 30 -1.75 -12.88 -21.10
N VAL A 31 -0.80 -12.84 -20.16
CA VAL A 31 -0.21 -11.59 -19.67
C VAL A 31 0.52 -10.83 -20.80
N LEU A 32 1.32 -11.52 -21.62
CA LEU A 32 1.99 -10.90 -22.78
C LEU A 32 0.98 -10.42 -23.83
N ARG A 33 -0.09 -11.19 -24.08
CA ARG A 33 -1.17 -10.77 -25.01
C ARG A 33 -1.85 -9.49 -24.51
N ALA A 34 -2.19 -9.43 -23.22
CA ALA A 34 -2.81 -8.27 -22.59
C ALA A 34 -1.90 -7.04 -22.55
N LEU A 35 -0.57 -7.22 -22.41
CA LEU A 35 0.40 -6.12 -22.51
C LEU A 35 0.46 -5.48 -23.91
N ILE A 36 0.22 -6.27 -24.97
CA ILE A 36 0.25 -5.81 -26.36
C ILE A 36 -1.07 -5.13 -26.75
N HIS A 37 -2.21 -5.73 -26.37
CA HIS A 37 -3.53 -5.31 -26.85
C HIS A 37 -4.25 -4.33 -25.93
N SER A 38 -3.65 -3.94 -24.79
CA SER A 38 -4.23 -3.03 -23.79
C SER A 38 -5.66 -3.41 -23.40
N SER A 39 -5.81 -4.57 -22.74
CA SER A 39 -7.11 -5.03 -22.21
C SER A 39 -7.55 -4.20 -20.99
N ASP A 40 -8.85 -3.93 -20.88
CA ASP A 40 -9.48 -3.18 -19.77
C ASP A 40 -9.41 -3.89 -18.40
N GLN A 41 -9.07 -5.18 -18.39
CA GLN A 41 -8.81 -5.96 -17.19
C GLN A 41 -7.86 -7.09 -17.51
N ALA A 42 -6.94 -7.40 -16.61
CA ALA A 42 -6.03 -8.51 -16.77
C ALA A 42 -5.77 -9.24 -15.47
N THR A 43 -5.52 -10.54 -15.61
CA THR A 43 -5.11 -11.42 -14.52
C THR A 43 -3.64 -11.76 -14.65
N VAL A 44 -2.91 -11.67 -13.55
CA VAL A 44 -1.57 -12.26 -13.39
C VAL A 44 -1.65 -13.41 -12.40
N GLU A 45 -1.23 -14.60 -12.82
CA GLU A 45 -1.06 -15.77 -11.96
C GLU A 45 0.43 -15.95 -11.67
N LEU A 46 0.83 -15.75 -10.42
CA LEU A 46 2.18 -15.95 -9.94
C LEU A 46 2.53 -17.44 -9.83
N ARG A 47 3.82 -17.74 -9.76
CA ARG A 47 4.34 -19.12 -9.68
C ARG A 47 3.99 -19.86 -8.39
N ASP A 48 3.72 -19.15 -7.31
CA ASP A 48 3.22 -19.70 -6.04
C ASP A 48 1.72 -20.04 -6.10
N GLY A 49 1.02 -19.66 -7.16
CA GLY A 49 -0.41 -19.87 -7.35
C GLY A 49 -1.27 -18.65 -7.01
N THR A 50 -0.68 -17.57 -6.47
CA THR A 50 -1.41 -16.33 -6.21
C THR A 50 -1.91 -15.72 -7.53
N SER A 51 -3.18 -15.35 -7.58
CA SER A 51 -3.82 -14.82 -8.78
C SER A 51 -4.42 -13.44 -8.54
N ILE A 52 -3.93 -12.43 -9.26
CA ILE A 52 -4.35 -11.03 -9.06
C ILE A 52 -4.98 -10.49 -10.33
N THR A 53 -6.17 -9.93 -10.19
CA THR A 53 -6.89 -9.21 -11.24
C THR A 53 -6.86 -7.71 -10.97
N ALA A 54 -6.52 -6.91 -11.99
CA ALA A 54 -6.62 -5.45 -11.94
C ALA A 54 -6.98 -4.88 -13.33
N PRO A 55 -7.38 -3.61 -13.45
CA PRO A 55 -7.83 -3.04 -14.70
C PRO A 55 -6.72 -2.93 -15.76
N GLU A 56 -5.47 -2.66 -15.34
CA GLU A 56 -4.38 -2.50 -16.31
C GLU A 56 -3.10 -3.20 -15.85
N LEU A 57 -2.50 -4.01 -16.73
CA LEU A 57 -1.21 -4.67 -16.46
C LEU A 57 -0.06 -3.69 -16.27
N ARG A 58 -0.14 -2.51 -16.90
CA ARG A 58 0.89 -1.47 -16.75
C ARG A 58 0.98 -0.96 -15.31
N THR A 59 -0.10 -1.07 -14.55
CA THR A 59 -0.20 -0.71 -13.14
C THR A 59 0.03 -1.92 -12.24
N LEU A 60 -0.53 -3.07 -12.61
CA LEU A 60 -0.43 -4.28 -11.80
C LEU A 60 1.00 -4.86 -11.74
N ILE A 61 1.73 -4.88 -12.86
CA ILE A 61 3.07 -5.50 -12.89
C ILE A 61 4.10 -4.74 -12.04
N PRO A 62 4.18 -3.40 -12.08
CA PRO A 62 5.00 -2.64 -11.13
C PRO A 62 4.65 -2.97 -9.68
N LEU A 63 3.37 -2.90 -9.30
CA LEU A 63 2.92 -3.21 -7.94
C LEU A 63 3.28 -4.64 -7.50
N LEU A 64 3.12 -5.63 -8.38
CA LEU A 64 3.56 -7.00 -8.10
C LEU A 64 5.08 -7.12 -8.01
N THR A 65 5.82 -6.32 -8.77
CA THR A 65 7.28 -6.29 -8.68
C THR A 65 7.71 -5.68 -7.36
N GLU A 66 7.14 -4.55 -6.96
CA GLU A 66 7.42 -3.84 -5.71
C GLU A 66 7.14 -4.74 -4.49
N VAL A 67 5.97 -5.37 -4.46
CA VAL A 67 5.55 -6.20 -3.31
C VAL A 67 6.21 -7.58 -3.31
N PHE A 68 6.11 -8.36 -4.40
CA PHE A 68 6.52 -9.78 -4.40
C PHE A 68 7.97 -10.03 -4.83
N VAL A 69 8.58 -9.11 -5.59
CA VAL A 69 9.94 -9.31 -6.12
C VAL A 69 10.96 -8.48 -5.37
N ASN A 70 10.71 -7.18 -5.23
CA ASN A 70 11.60 -6.25 -4.54
C ASN A 70 11.39 -6.31 -3.02
N ARG A 71 10.23 -6.80 -2.56
CA ARG A 71 9.85 -6.86 -1.14
C ARG A 71 9.96 -5.50 -0.48
N GLU A 72 9.38 -4.48 -1.12
CA GLU A 72 9.56 -3.07 -0.68
C GLU A 72 8.97 -2.77 0.70
N TYR A 73 8.11 -3.62 1.23
CA TYR A 73 7.63 -3.52 2.62
C TYR A 73 8.45 -4.38 3.60
N GLU A 74 9.62 -4.90 3.20
CA GLU A 74 10.58 -5.60 4.06
C GLU A 74 11.90 -4.85 4.18
N HIS A 75 12.34 -4.56 5.40
CA HIS A 75 13.66 -3.99 5.68
C HIS A 75 14.18 -4.46 7.05
N GLY A 76 15.21 -5.30 7.03
CA GLY A 76 15.75 -5.90 8.26
C GLY A 76 14.68 -6.68 9.02
N ASP A 77 14.38 -6.26 10.25
CA ASP A 77 13.35 -6.84 11.12
C ASP A 77 11.94 -6.27 10.88
N VAL A 78 11.79 -5.26 10.04
CA VAL A 78 10.50 -4.74 9.61
C VAL A 78 10.02 -5.60 8.45
N ARG A 79 9.24 -6.63 8.75
CA ARG A 79 8.61 -7.54 7.79
C ARG A 79 7.37 -8.19 8.41
N VAL A 80 6.49 -8.73 7.57
CA VAL A 80 5.37 -9.55 8.05
C VAL A 80 5.91 -10.89 8.54
N GLU A 81 5.49 -11.29 9.74
CA GLU A 81 5.84 -12.57 10.35
C GLU A 81 4.60 -13.44 10.61
N PRO A 82 4.78 -14.77 10.72
CA PRO A 82 3.68 -15.67 11.03
C PRO A 82 2.95 -15.27 12.31
N ASN A 83 1.62 -15.31 12.27
CA ASN A 83 0.68 -14.90 13.32
C ASN A 83 0.53 -13.39 13.55
N ASP A 84 1.10 -12.55 12.69
CA ASP A 84 0.90 -11.09 12.78
C ASP A 84 -0.57 -10.69 12.62
N VAL A 85 -1.00 -9.72 13.42
CA VAL A 85 -2.11 -8.83 13.11
C VAL A 85 -1.60 -7.71 12.23
N VAL A 86 -2.03 -7.71 10.97
CA VAL A 86 -1.62 -6.77 9.93
C VAL A 86 -2.71 -5.75 9.67
N VAL A 87 -2.35 -4.46 9.64
CA VAL A 87 -3.21 -3.39 9.14
C VAL A 87 -2.59 -2.83 7.86
N ASP A 88 -3.37 -2.85 6.77
CA ASP A 88 -2.98 -2.37 5.44
C ASP A 88 -3.77 -1.10 5.11
N ILE A 89 -3.13 0.06 5.22
CA ILE A 89 -3.73 1.35 4.87
C ILE A 89 -3.38 1.69 3.42
N GLY A 90 -4.42 1.94 2.61
CA GLY A 90 -4.32 2.11 1.16
C GLY A 90 -4.13 0.77 0.46
N ALA A 91 -5.04 -0.16 0.73
CA ALA A 91 -4.91 -1.55 0.32
C ALA A 91 -5.03 -1.78 -1.19
N HIS A 92 -5.50 -0.78 -1.94
CA HIS A 92 -5.65 -0.80 -3.39
C HIS A 92 -6.41 -2.07 -3.84
N VAL A 93 -5.90 -2.81 -4.83
CA VAL A 93 -6.50 -4.08 -5.30
C VAL A 93 -6.10 -5.30 -4.45
N GLY A 94 -5.44 -5.10 -3.32
CA GLY A 94 -5.13 -6.14 -2.33
C GLY A 94 -3.84 -6.91 -2.54
N VAL A 95 -2.89 -6.37 -3.31
CA VAL A 95 -1.60 -7.05 -3.56
C VAL A 95 -0.83 -7.31 -2.27
N PHE A 96 -0.73 -6.30 -1.39
CA PHE A 96 -0.06 -6.45 -0.11
C PHE A 96 -0.82 -7.38 0.85
N ALA A 97 -2.16 -7.31 0.90
CA ALA A 97 -2.96 -8.26 1.68
C ALA A 97 -2.72 -9.73 1.27
N LEU A 98 -2.61 -10.03 -0.04
CA LEU A 98 -2.24 -11.36 -0.51
C LEU A 98 -0.82 -11.76 -0.08
N TYR A 99 0.12 -10.81 -0.13
CA TYR A 99 1.48 -11.01 0.35
C TYR A 99 1.52 -11.33 1.85
N ALA A 100 0.84 -10.54 2.67
CA ALA A 100 0.77 -10.76 4.12
C ALA A 100 0.13 -12.12 4.44
N ALA A 101 -0.93 -12.51 3.72
CA ALA A 101 -1.55 -13.82 3.89
C ALA A 101 -0.59 -14.97 3.53
N SER A 102 0.19 -14.84 2.45
CA SER A 102 1.17 -15.86 2.05
C SER A 102 2.35 -15.99 3.01
N HIS A 103 2.61 -14.97 3.83
CA HIS A 103 3.62 -14.97 4.89
C HIS A 103 3.06 -15.38 6.26
N GLY A 104 1.80 -15.82 6.32
CA GLY A 104 1.22 -16.43 7.51
C GLY A 104 0.65 -15.44 8.53
N ALA A 105 0.30 -14.21 8.11
CA ALA A 105 -0.43 -13.29 8.98
C ALA A 105 -1.69 -13.97 9.56
N ALA A 106 -1.93 -13.82 10.87
CA ALA A 106 -3.11 -14.40 11.51
C ALA A 106 -4.38 -13.65 11.12
N ARG A 107 -4.29 -12.32 11.02
CA ARG A 107 -5.43 -11.45 10.74
C ARG A 107 -4.98 -10.25 9.92
N ILE A 108 -5.74 -9.90 8.89
CA ILE A 108 -5.47 -8.76 8.03
C ILE A 108 -6.68 -7.83 8.05
N ILE A 109 -6.48 -6.55 8.34
CA ILE A 109 -7.51 -5.51 8.26
C ILE A 109 -7.04 -4.49 7.23
N ALA A 110 -7.74 -4.43 6.10
CA ALA A 110 -7.38 -3.61 4.95
C ALA A 110 -8.33 -2.43 4.82
N TYR A 111 -7.78 -1.23 4.62
CA TYR A 111 -8.53 0.00 4.39
C TYR A 111 -8.30 0.49 2.96
N GLU A 112 -9.38 0.57 2.19
CA GLU A 112 -9.35 1.11 0.82
C GLU A 112 -10.60 1.98 0.60
N PRO A 113 -10.44 3.30 0.41
CA PRO A 113 -11.58 4.20 0.24
C PRO A 113 -12.21 4.14 -1.16
N SER A 114 -11.47 3.77 -2.23
CA SER A 114 -12.02 3.74 -3.58
C SER A 114 -12.95 2.55 -3.78
N PRO A 115 -14.24 2.76 -4.15
CA PRO A 115 -15.18 1.66 -4.39
C PRO A 115 -14.74 0.72 -5.51
N VAL A 116 -14.03 1.25 -6.52
CA VAL A 116 -13.51 0.47 -7.64
C VAL A 116 -12.40 -0.48 -7.17
N ASN A 117 -11.44 0.05 -6.40
CA ASN A 117 -10.36 -0.76 -5.85
C ASN A 117 -10.88 -1.78 -4.84
N ALA A 118 -11.81 -1.38 -3.96
CA ALA A 118 -12.46 -2.26 -3.00
C ALA A 118 -13.18 -3.44 -3.67
N THR A 119 -13.85 -3.21 -4.80
CA THR A 119 -14.51 -4.27 -5.58
C THR A 119 -13.48 -5.29 -6.11
N LEU A 120 -12.37 -4.79 -6.66
CA LEU A 120 -11.28 -5.63 -7.15
C LEU A 120 -10.54 -6.35 -6.03
N PHE A 121 -10.33 -5.70 -4.89
CA PHE A 121 -9.78 -6.29 -3.69
C PHE A 121 -10.60 -7.51 -3.27
N ALA A 122 -11.92 -7.34 -3.11
CA ALA A 122 -12.81 -8.43 -2.71
C ALA A 122 -12.80 -9.59 -3.72
N HIS A 123 -12.78 -9.28 -5.02
CA HIS A 123 -12.62 -10.27 -6.08
C HIS A 123 -11.31 -11.05 -5.93
N ASN A 124 -10.18 -10.36 -5.70
CA ASN A 124 -8.87 -10.96 -5.55
C ASN A 124 -8.77 -11.83 -4.29
N MET A 125 -9.31 -11.39 -3.15
CA MET A 125 -9.33 -12.20 -1.93
C MET A 125 -10.13 -13.49 -2.13
N LYS A 126 -11.33 -13.38 -2.71
CA LYS A 126 -12.19 -14.55 -3.02
C LYS A 126 -11.48 -15.53 -3.95
N ARG A 127 -10.83 -15.02 -4.99
CA ARG A 127 -10.11 -15.85 -5.98
C ARG A 127 -8.97 -16.65 -5.36
N ASN A 128 -8.29 -16.08 -4.37
CA ASN A 128 -7.18 -16.72 -3.66
C ASN A 128 -7.64 -17.49 -2.40
N SER A 129 -8.94 -17.58 -2.14
CA SER A 129 -9.49 -18.21 -0.94
C SER A 129 -8.95 -17.64 0.37
N ILE A 130 -8.66 -16.34 0.42
CA ILE A 130 -8.19 -15.66 1.62
C ILE A 130 -9.38 -15.33 2.51
N ALA A 131 -9.44 -15.96 3.69
CA ALA A 131 -10.55 -15.83 4.63
C ALA A 131 -10.22 -14.99 5.87
N ASN A 132 -8.94 -14.82 6.20
CA ASN A 132 -8.45 -14.08 7.36
C ASN A 132 -8.28 -12.57 7.11
N VAL A 133 -9.01 -12.02 6.14
CA VAL A 133 -8.93 -10.62 5.73
C VAL A 133 -10.29 -9.93 5.86
N GLN A 134 -10.28 -8.74 6.45
CA GLN A 134 -11.45 -7.85 6.52
C GLN A 134 -11.15 -6.57 5.74
N LEU A 135 -11.94 -6.29 4.71
CA LEU A 135 -11.88 -5.04 3.97
C LEU A 135 -12.82 -4.00 4.58
N VAL A 136 -12.35 -2.78 4.78
CA VAL A 136 -13.13 -1.64 5.27
C VAL A 136 -13.08 -0.50 4.26
N HIS A 137 -14.25 -0.03 3.85
CA HIS A 137 -14.41 1.02 2.85
C HIS A 137 -14.31 2.40 3.50
N ALA A 138 -13.11 2.77 3.92
CA ALA A 138 -12.85 4.06 4.55
C ALA A 138 -11.42 4.53 4.29
N ALA A 139 -11.24 5.84 4.22
CA ALA A 139 -9.93 6.47 4.32
C ALA A 139 -9.48 6.45 5.78
N VAL A 140 -8.18 6.31 6.00
CA VAL A 140 -7.58 6.54 7.32
C VAL A 140 -6.91 7.90 7.29
N GLY A 141 -7.29 8.78 8.22
CA GLY A 141 -6.85 10.16 8.28
C GLY A 141 -6.67 10.66 9.72
N ASP A 142 -6.82 11.97 9.89
CA ASP A 142 -6.56 12.68 11.15
C ASP A 142 -7.81 12.89 12.03
N ARG A 143 -9.00 12.55 11.53
CA ARG A 143 -10.28 12.75 12.22
C ARG A 143 -11.33 11.72 11.79
N LEU A 144 -12.42 11.65 12.55
CA LEU A 144 -13.62 10.91 12.17
C LEU A 144 -14.52 11.77 11.28
N GLY A 145 -15.23 11.15 10.34
CA GLY A 145 -16.25 11.82 9.54
C GLY A 145 -16.23 11.36 8.09
N SER A 146 -16.30 12.31 7.16
CA SER A 146 -16.17 12.08 5.73
C SER A 146 -15.11 12.99 5.12
N THR A 147 -14.59 12.58 3.97
CA THR A 147 -13.67 13.38 3.15
C THR A 147 -13.97 13.13 1.67
N THR A 148 -13.51 14.03 0.81
CA THR A 148 -13.63 13.90 -0.63
C THR A 148 -12.36 13.27 -1.21
N LEU A 149 -12.50 12.06 -1.75
CA LEU A 149 -11.44 11.35 -2.44
C LEU A 149 -11.41 11.73 -3.92
N GLY A 150 -10.25 12.12 -4.42
CA GLY A 150 -9.99 12.26 -5.84
C GLY A 150 -9.72 10.93 -6.48
N LEU A 151 -10.62 10.54 -7.38
CA LEU A 151 -10.45 9.36 -8.22
C LEU A 151 -9.62 9.77 -9.43
N GLN A 152 -8.38 9.29 -9.48
CA GLN A 152 -7.63 9.37 -10.73
C GLN A 152 -8.08 8.23 -11.64
N LYS A 153 -8.53 8.57 -12.85
CA LYS A 153 -8.98 7.58 -13.83
C LYS A 153 -7.80 6.65 -14.16
N TRP A 154 -7.90 5.39 -13.74
CA TRP A 154 -6.93 4.32 -14.02
C TRP A 154 -5.51 4.52 -13.44
N SER A 155 -5.38 5.23 -12.32
CA SER A 155 -4.08 5.48 -11.66
C SER A 155 -3.93 4.73 -10.34
N VAL A 156 -2.68 4.44 -9.99
CA VAL A 156 -2.22 3.80 -8.74
C VAL A 156 -2.57 4.59 -7.49
N GLY A 157 -2.64 5.92 -7.59
CA GLY A 157 -2.88 6.80 -6.46
C GLY A 157 -4.26 7.45 -6.52
N ASN A 158 -5.06 7.21 -5.49
CA ASN A 158 -6.20 8.07 -5.18
C ASN A 158 -5.75 9.05 -4.09
N ILE A 159 -5.97 10.34 -4.31
CA ILE A 159 -5.50 11.39 -3.40
C ILE A 159 -6.69 11.94 -2.63
N VAL A 160 -6.56 12.13 -1.33
CA VAL A 160 -7.56 12.83 -0.51
C VAL A 160 -7.37 14.33 -0.66
N PHE A 161 -8.34 15.02 -1.28
CA PHE A 161 -8.20 16.44 -1.64
C PHE A 161 -8.03 17.37 -0.44
N ASP A 162 -8.69 17.05 0.68
CA ASP A 162 -8.54 17.80 1.92
C ASP A 162 -7.07 17.90 2.37
N ASN A 163 -6.27 16.86 2.12
CA ASN A 163 -4.88 16.80 2.60
C ASN A 163 -3.93 17.68 1.77
N ILE A 164 -4.23 17.89 0.49
CA ILE A 164 -3.38 18.63 -0.46
C ILE A 164 -3.85 20.07 -0.74
N GLY A 165 -5.03 20.48 -0.25
CA GLY A 165 -5.54 21.84 -0.45
C GLY A 165 -5.81 22.19 -1.92
N LEU A 166 -6.11 21.18 -2.75
CA LEU A 166 -6.52 21.37 -4.14
C LEU A 166 -8.04 21.27 -4.26
N GLU A 167 -8.60 22.02 -5.21
CA GLU A 167 -10.02 21.91 -5.59
C GLU A 167 -10.30 20.50 -6.16
N PRO A 168 -11.47 19.90 -5.83
CA PRO A 168 -11.86 18.59 -6.35
C PRO A 168 -11.84 18.54 -7.89
N SER A 169 -11.26 17.48 -8.47
CA SER A 169 -11.37 17.23 -9.92
C SER A 169 -12.80 16.77 -10.29
N GLU A 170 -13.13 16.69 -11.58
CA GLU A 170 -14.46 16.23 -12.03
C GLU A 170 -14.82 14.79 -11.60
N ASN A 171 -13.87 14.00 -11.10
CA ASN A 171 -14.10 12.63 -10.62
C ASN A 171 -13.73 12.49 -9.14
N THR A 172 -14.68 12.82 -8.27
CA THR A 172 -14.54 12.64 -6.82
C THR A 172 -15.62 11.76 -6.24
N VAL A 173 -15.35 11.21 -5.06
CA VAL A 173 -16.34 10.47 -4.28
C VAL A 173 -16.16 10.80 -2.81
N ASP A 174 -17.26 11.01 -2.11
CA ASP A 174 -17.23 11.16 -0.66
C ASP A 174 -17.11 9.78 0.00
N VAL A 175 -16.14 9.68 0.90
CA VAL A 175 -15.81 8.44 1.61
C VAL A 175 -15.78 8.70 3.10
N SER A 176 -16.09 7.66 3.88
CA SER A 176 -15.90 7.72 5.34
C SER A 176 -14.42 7.84 5.65
N MET A 177 -14.10 8.64 6.67
CA MET A 177 -12.75 8.77 7.22
C MET A 177 -12.76 8.34 8.68
N ILE A 178 -11.76 7.54 9.05
CA ILE A 178 -11.50 7.15 10.44
C ILE A 178 -10.06 7.46 10.83
N THR A 179 -9.74 7.39 12.11
CA THR A 179 -8.35 7.53 12.61
C THR A 179 -7.71 6.18 12.87
N LEU A 180 -6.37 6.13 12.96
CA LEU A 180 -5.68 4.91 13.39
C LEU A 180 -6.11 4.47 14.79
N ALA A 181 -6.41 5.41 15.70
CA ALA A 181 -6.93 5.08 17.03
C ALA A 181 -8.27 4.33 16.96
N GLU A 182 -9.15 4.74 16.04
CA GLU A 182 -10.46 4.12 15.84
C GLU A 182 -10.37 2.70 15.29
N ILE A 183 -9.31 2.38 14.52
CA ILE A 183 -9.06 1.00 14.06
C ILE A 183 -8.93 0.05 15.26
N PHE A 184 -8.23 0.46 16.32
CA PHE A 184 -8.09 -0.38 17.52
C PHE A 184 -9.45 -0.63 18.20
N VAL A 185 -10.29 0.40 18.27
CA VAL A 185 -11.62 0.31 18.89
C VAL A 185 -12.53 -0.60 18.06
N ASN A 186 -12.68 -0.32 16.77
CA ASN A 186 -13.61 -1.02 15.88
C ASN A 186 -13.32 -2.51 15.74
N HIS A 187 -12.04 -2.90 15.81
CA HIS A 187 -11.62 -4.28 15.62
C HIS A 187 -11.22 -4.97 16.92
N ASN A 188 -11.40 -4.29 18.07
CA ASN A 188 -11.00 -4.71 19.41
C ASN A 188 -9.56 -5.23 19.43
N LEU A 189 -8.63 -4.40 18.92
CA LEU A 189 -7.22 -4.74 18.83
C LEU A 189 -6.50 -4.28 20.10
N GLU A 190 -5.69 -5.17 20.65
CA GLU A 190 -4.72 -4.81 21.68
C GLU A 190 -3.43 -4.26 21.05
N ARG A 191 -3.05 -4.80 19.89
CA ARG A 191 -1.78 -4.52 19.21
C ARG A 191 -1.90 -4.75 17.71
N ILE A 192 -1.15 -3.97 16.93
CA ILE A 192 -0.91 -4.19 15.50
C ILE A 192 0.55 -4.63 15.36
N ASN A 193 0.78 -5.84 14.86
CA ASN A 193 2.14 -6.38 14.72
C ASN A 193 2.86 -5.84 13.47
N PHE A 194 2.09 -5.47 12.44
CA PHE A 194 2.62 -4.86 11.23
C PHE A 194 1.60 -3.87 10.66
N LEU A 195 2.01 -2.60 10.53
CA LEU A 195 1.23 -1.54 9.91
C LEU A 195 1.88 -1.16 8.59
N LYS A 196 1.21 -1.45 7.47
CA LYS A 196 1.58 -0.91 6.17
C LYS A 196 0.82 0.39 5.94
N MET A 197 1.51 1.42 5.44
CA MET A 197 0.87 2.68 5.03
C MET A 197 1.35 3.12 3.66
N ASP A 198 0.42 3.28 2.74
CA ASP A 198 0.67 3.84 1.43
C ASP A 198 -0.62 4.54 1.02
N CYS A 199 -0.74 5.81 1.37
CA CYS A 199 -1.99 6.57 1.31
C CYS A 199 -1.80 7.92 0.62
N GLU A 200 -0.83 7.97 -0.30
CA GLU A 200 -0.65 9.00 -1.32
C GLU A 200 -0.60 10.42 -0.73
N GLY A 201 0.15 10.59 0.37
CA GLY A 201 0.40 11.87 1.03
C GLY A 201 -0.32 12.07 2.37
N SER A 202 -1.21 11.16 2.75
CA SER A 202 -1.97 11.24 4.01
C SER A 202 -1.19 10.72 5.23
N GLU A 203 0.00 10.15 5.04
CA GLU A 203 0.74 9.40 6.06
C GLU A 203 1.03 10.27 7.29
N GLY A 204 1.55 11.47 7.06
CA GLY A 204 1.88 12.41 8.13
C GLY A 204 0.67 12.84 8.96
N ALA A 205 -0.50 13.02 8.32
CA ALA A 205 -1.74 13.39 8.99
C ALA A 205 -2.23 12.25 9.90
N VAL A 206 -2.23 11.02 9.39
CA VAL A 206 -2.59 9.81 10.16
C VAL A 206 -1.70 9.68 11.40
N LEU A 207 -0.38 9.78 11.23
CA LEU A 207 0.57 9.58 12.32
C LEU A 207 0.51 10.69 13.37
N THR A 208 0.27 11.93 12.95
CA THR A 208 0.13 13.09 13.86
C THR A 208 -1.08 12.93 14.78
N ALA A 209 -2.19 12.40 14.26
CA ALA A 209 -3.40 12.16 15.04
C ALA A 209 -3.36 10.89 15.90
N ALA A 210 -2.31 10.07 15.78
CA ALA A 210 -2.26 8.71 16.32
C ALA A 210 -1.15 8.46 17.35
N THR A 211 -0.61 9.51 17.97
CA THR A 211 0.56 9.42 18.87
C THR A 211 0.44 8.35 19.97
N GLU A 212 -0.71 8.24 20.62
CA GLU A 212 -0.97 7.19 21.62
C GLU A 212 -1.18 5.80 21.00
N ALA A 213 -1.89 5.74 19.87
CA ALA A 213 -2.14 4.49 19.16
C ALA A 213 -0.84 3.85 18.65
N LEU A 214 0.16 4.65 18.29
CA LEU A 214 1.48 4.20 17.85
C LEU A 214 2.23 3.38 18.91
N GLN A 215 1.96 3.57 20.21
CA GLN A 215 2.55 2.74 21.28
C GLN A 215 2.10 1.26 21.22
N ARG A 216 1.03 0.99 20.48
CA ARG A 216 0.46 -0.35 20.27
C ARG A 216 0.74 -0.88 18.86
N VAL A 217 1.71 -0.29 18.15
CA VAL A 217 2.17 -0.74 16.84
C VAL A 217 3.61 -1.22 16.96
N ASP A 218 3.89 -2.42 16.45
CA ASP A 218 5.20 -3.06 16.57
C ASP A 218 6.15 -2.66 15.43
N ARG A 219 5.66 -2.72 14.19
CA ARG A 219 6.43 -2.47 12.98
C ARG A 219 5.60 -1.66 12.00
N ILE A 220 6.26 -0.74 11.30
CA ILE A 220 5.65 0.09 10.27
C ILE A 220 6.53 0.04 9.03
N ALA A 221 5.92 -0.23 7.88
CA ALA A 221 6.53 0.02 6.58
C ALA A 221 5.61 0.98 5.81
N MET A 222 6.12 2.14 5.45
CA MET A 222 5.32 3.16 4.75
C MET A 222 6.03 3.75 3.55
N GLU A 223 5.26 4.07 2.51
CA GLU A 223 5.72 4.91 1.41
C GLU A 223 5.41 6.38 1.75
N TYR A 224 6.41 7.26 1.65
CA TYR A 224 6.23 8.69 1.86
C TYR A 224 6.14 9.42 0.52
N HIS A 225 5.43 10.54 0.52
CA HIS A 225 5.10 11.32 -0.67
C HIS A 225 5.28 12.83 -0.40
N ASP A 226 6.52 13.34 -0.34
CA ASP A 226 6.80 14.72 0.12
C ASP A 226 6.13 15.80 -0.74
N ASN A 227 5.92 15.51 -2.02
CA ASN A 227 5.29 16.41 -2.98
C ASN A 227 3.76 16.51 -2.81
N TRP A 228 3.14 15.58 -2.08
CA TRP A 228 1.69 15.51 -1.84
C TRP A 228 1.35 15.43 -0.35
N SER A 229 2.33 15.47 0.54
CA SER A 229 2.11 15.46 1.98
C SER A 229 2.30 16.84 2.60
N ARG A 230 1.52 17.12 3.64
CA ARG A 230 1.73 18.29 4.51
C ARG A 230 2.98 18.15 5.38
N LEU A 231 3.44 16.92 5.59
CA LEU A 231 4.57 16.60 6.46
C LEU A 231 5.60 15.81 5.66
N GLU A 232 6.79 16.39 5.48
CA GLU A 232 7.89 15.71 4.80
C GLU A 232 8.38 14.50 5.60
N HIS A 233 9.00 13.54 4.90
CA HIS A 233 9.51 12.29 5.47
C HIS A 233 10.43 12.49 6.67
N ASP A 234 11.26 13.53 6.67
CA ASP A 234 12.14 13.87 7.79
C ASP A 234 11.36 14.20 9.07
N ALA A 235 10.22 14.88 8.93
CA ALA A 235 9.37 15.21 10.06
C ALA A 235 8.54 13.99 10.51
N ILE A 236 8.11 13.13 9.58
CA ILE A 236 7.51 11.83 9.88
C ILE A 236 8.49 10.95 10.67
N ALA A 237 9.74 10.85 10.23
CA ALA A 237 10.77 10.06 10.89
C ALA A 237 11.04 10.56 12.32
N ARG A 238 11.08 11.88 12.53
CA ARG A 238 11.20 12.48 13.88
C ARG A 238 10.00 12.17 14.76
N LEU A 239 8.79 12.19 14.21
CA LEU A 239 7.56 11.84 14.93
C LEU A 239 7.60 10.38 15.40
N LEU A 240 7.95 9.46 14.50
CA LEU A 240 8.07 8.03 14.83
C LEU A 240 9.20 7.78 15.85
N THR A 241 10.33 8.46 15.71
CA THR A 241 11.42 8.39 16.70
C THR A 241 10.95 8.85 18.09
N LYS A 242 10.20 9.96 18.15
CA LYS A 242 9.61 10.45 19.41
C LYS A 242 8.57 9.48 19.99
N ALA A 243 7.88 8.73 19.13
CA ALA A 243 6.97 7.67 19.52
C ALA A 243 7.66 6.36 19.92
N GLY A 244 9.00 6.31 19.99
CA GLY A 244 9.75 5.15 20.49
C GLY A 244 10.16 4.15 19.42
N PHE A 245 10.11 4.52 18.14
CA PHE A 245 10.57 3.68 17.04
C PHE A 245 12.05 3.93 16.71
N MET A 246 12.74 2.86 16.33
CA MET A 246 13.95 2.95 15.52
C MET A 246 13.52 3.09 14.06
N VAL A 247 14.05 4.09 13.35
CA VAL A 247 13.55 4.49 12.03
C VAL A 247 14.68 4.47 11.00
N ASP A 248 14.44 3.81 9.89
CA ASP A 248 15.29 3.82 8.69
C ASP A 248 14.52 4.46 7.53
N VAL A 249 15.12 5.46 6.88
CA VAL A 249 14.57 6.12 5.70
C VAL A 249 15.35 5.69 4.47
N VAL A 250 14.64 5.18 3.46
CA VAL A 250 15.22 4.67 2.21
C VAL A 250 14.60 5.41 1.03
N PRO A 251 15.29 6.43 0.48
CA PRO A 251 14.80 7.16 -0.68
C PRO A 251 14.69 6.28 -1.92
N SER A 252 13.62 6.47 -2.70
CA SER A 252 13.50 5.81 -4.00
C SER A 252 14.32 6.52 -5.08
N ARG A 253 14.35 5.95 -6.28
CA ARG A 253 14.92 6.62 -7.47
C ARG A 253 14.01 7.73 -8.01
N THR A 254 12.75 7.75 -7.59
CA THR A 254 11.78 8.79 -7.93
C THR A 254 11.92 9.92 -6.91
N PRO A 255 12.14 11.17 -7.32
CA PRO A 255 12.20 12.29 -6.39
C PRO A 255 10.93 12.38 -5.54
N PHE A 256 11.08 12.80 -4.28
CA PHE A 256 9.99 13.01 -3.31
C PHE A 256 9.24 11.76 -2.83
N ILE A 257 9.67 10.57 -3.25
CA ILE A 257 9.07 9.30 -2.88
C ILE A 257 10.14 8.37 -2.32
N GLY A 258 9.81 7.59 -1.30
CA GLY A 258 10.66 6.55 -0.74
C GLY A 258 9.97 5.82 0.40
N MET A 259 10.71 4.97 1.09
CA MET A 259 10.19 4.16 2.18
C MET A 259 10.68 4.66 3.54
N ILE A 260 9.81 4.62 4.54
CA ILE A 260 10.18 4.67 5.94
C ILE A 260 9.86 3.30 6.56
N TYR A 261 10.86 2.71 7.19
CA TYR A 261 10.72 1.51 7.99
C TYR A 261 10.92 1.86 9.45
N ALA A 262 10.01 1.43 10.31
CA ALA A 262 10.09 1.73 11.73
C ALA A 262 9.78 0.49 12.58
N LYS A 263 10.65 0.20 13.55
CA LYS A 263 10.47 -0.88 14.51
C LYS A 263 10.40 -0.31 15.93
N HIS A 264 9.35 -0.65 16.67
CA HIS A 264 9.19 -0.15 18.03
C HIS A 264 10.30 -0.70 18.93
N ALA A 265 10.96 0.17 19.70
CA ALA A 265 12.15 -0.18 20.46
C ALA A 265 11.88 -1.28 21.51
N SER A 266 10.64 -1.42 22.00
CA SER A 266 10.25 -2.48 22.94
C SER A 266 10.45 -3.90 22.38
N LEU A 267 10.55 -4.07 21.07
CA LEU A 267 10.78 -5.38 20.44
C LEU A 267 12.25 -5.82 20.46
N THR A 268 13.17 -4.92 20.82
CA THR A 268 14.61 -5.23 20.87
C THR A 268 15.04 -6.01 22.12
N GLY A 269 14.10 -6.38 22.99
CA GLY A 269 14.34 -7.12 24.24
C GLY A 269 13.98 -8.60 24.24
N GLY A 270 13.61 -9.19 23.10
CA GLY A 270 13.01 -10.53 23.01
C GLY A 270 13.82 -11.58 22.24
N SER A 271 15.09 -11.77 22.55
CA SER A 271 15.82 -13.00 22.20
C SER A 271 16.86 -13.32 23.27
N ARG A 272 16.43 -14.11 24.26
CA ARG A 272 17.27 -15.00 25.04
C ARG A 272 16.57 -16.34 25.17
#